data_AF-A0A7C7YLR3-F1
#
_entry.id   AF-A0A7C7YLR3-F1
#
_cell.length_a   1.000
_cell.length_b   1.000
_cell.length_c   1.000
_cell.angle_alpha   90.00
_cell.angle_beta   90.00
_cell.angle_gamma   90.00
#
_symmetry.space_group_name_H-M   'P 1'
#
loop_
_entity.id
_entity.type
_entity.pdbx_description
1 polymer ?
#
loop_
_entity_poly.entity_id
_entity_poly.type
_entity_poly.pdbx_seq_one_letter_code
_entity_poly.pdbx_strand_id
1 'polypeptide(L)'
;SVRRALAIQLVINRELGTAKSENALQGSHYIDEMTDRVEEAVLQEFERLSDRGGVLGAMETLYQRGKIQDESLHYESMKHSGELPIVGVNTFQAPEAVAAAPEPTELMRSSVAEKDARLSSLAAFQSCWSLETEPALERLKRVALADGNVFEELMETVQVASLGQITEALFAVGGRYRRSM
;
A
#
# COMPACT_ATOMS: atom_id res chain seq x y z
N SER A 1 13.36 9.39 -15.18
CA SER A 1 12.69 8.29 -14.47
C SER A 1 11.17 8.27 -14.74
N VAL A 2 10.40 9.31 -14.38
CA VAL A 2 8.93 9.36 -14.59
C VAL A 2 8.50 9.43 -16.07
N ARG A 3 9.16 10.26 -16.90
CA ARG A 3 8.81 10.41 -18.32
C ARG A 3 8.85 9.10 -19.11
N ARG A 4 9.82 8.22 -18.81
CA ARG A 4 9.94 6.90 -19.47
C ARG A 4 8.81 5.96 -19.03
N ALA A 5 8.47 5.95 -17.74
CA ALA A 5 7.35 5.15 -17.25
C ALA A 5 6.01 5.59 -17.87
N LEU A 6 5.78 6.91 -17.99
CA LEU A 6 4.59 7.43 -18.67
C LEU A 6 4.59 7.10 -20.17
N ALA A 7 5.75 7.17 -20.82
CA ALA A 7 5.88 6.84 -22.24
C ALA A 7 5.45 5.39 -22.55
N ILE A 8 5.64 4.44 -21.63
CA ILE A 8 5.16 3.06 -21.81
C ILE A 8 3.64 3.06 -22.05
N GLN A 9 2.87 3.76 -21.22
CA GLN A 9 1.42 3.85 -21.40
C GLN A 9 1.04 4.59 -22.69
N LEU A 10 1.76 5.67 -23.04
CA LEU A 10 1.49 6.42 -24.26
C LEU A 10 1.70 5.56 -25.51
N VAL A 11 2.79 4.80 -25.57
CA VAL A 11 3.07 3.91 -26.70
C VAL A 11 2.01 2.81 -26.78
N ILE A 12 1.66 2.16 -25.68
CA ILE A 12 0.60 1.13 -25.66
C ILE A 12 -0.73 1.72 -26.14
N ASN A 13 -1.13 2.88 -25.61
CA ASN A 13 -2.47 3.41 -25.89
C ASN A 13 -2.59 4.13 -27.25
N ARG A 14 -1.50 4.66 -27.79
CA ARG A 14 -1.52 5.50 -29.01
C ARG A 14 -0.92 4.82 -30.24
N GLU A 15 0.06 3.94 -30.04
CA GLU A 15 0.86 3.39 -31.13
C GLU A 15 0.64 1.88 -31.32
N LEU A 16 0.43 1.12 -30.22
CA LEU A 16 0.23 -0.32 -30.30
C LEU A 16 -1.10 -0.66 -30.96
N GLY A 17 -1.03 -1.25 -32.16
CA GLY A 17 -2.22 -1.52 -32.98
C GLY A 17 -3.24 -2.47 -32.36
N THR A 18 -2.80 -3.47 -31.58
CA THR A 18 -3.71 -4.42 -30.90
C THR A 18 -4.55 -3.74 -29.82
N ALA A 19 -4.03 -2.69 -29.18
CA ALA A 19 -4.76 -1.92 -28.18
C ALA A 19 -5.90 -1.07 -28.77
N LYS A 20 -6.06 -1.02 -30.11
CA LYS A 20 -7.24 -0.42 -30.75
C LYS A 20 -8.50 -1.28 -30.60
N SER A 21 -8.36 -2.57 -30.34
CA SER A 21 -9.47 -3.44 -29.95
C SER A 21 -9.48 -3.55 -28.42
N GLU A 22 -10.64 -3.26 -27.82
CA GLU A 22 -10.79 -3.21 -26.36
C GLU A 22 -10.93 -4.59 -25.72
N ASN A 23 -11.19 -5.62 -26.52
CA ASN A 23 -11.44 -7.00 -26.08
C ASN A 23 -10.60 -8.04 -26.82
N ALA A 24 -9.39 -7.65 -27.24
CA ALA A 24 -8.52 -8.44 -28.12
C ALA A 24 -8.16 -9.86 -27.62
N LEU A 25 -8.35 -10.14 -26.32
CA LEU A 25 -8.06 -11.45 -25.71
C LEU A 25 -9.26 -12.41 -25.73
N GLN A 26 -10.48 -11.92 -25.97
CA GLN A 26 -11.70 -12.75 -25.94
C GLN A 26 -11.67 -13.80 -27.06
N GLY A 27 -12.04 -15.03 -26.72
CA GLY A 27 -12.04 -16.17 -27.63
C GLY A 27 -10.69 -16.88 -27.77
N SER A 28 -9.67 -16.46 -27.02
CA SER A 28 -8.42 -17.22 -26.89
C SER A 28 -8.64 -18.40 -25.96
N HIS A 29 -8.54 -19.62 -26.50
CA HIS A 29 -8.67 -20.85 -25.70
C HIS A 29 -7.76 -20.89 -24.48
N TYR A 30 -6.53 -20.39 -24.60
CA TYR A 30 -5.60 -20.32 -23.48
C TYR A 30 -6.06 -19.33 -22.40
N ILE A 31 -6.56 -18.15 -22.80
CA ILE A 31 -7.04 -17.15 -21.84
C ILE A 31 -8.31 -17.64 -21.16
N ASP A 32 -9.22 -18.26 -21.90
CA ASP A 32 -10.47 -18.80 -21.33
C ASP A 32 -10.16 -19.92 -20.31
N GLU A 33 -9.30 -20.87 -20.66
CA GLU A 33 -8.90 -21.94 -19.73
C GLU A 33 -8.16 -21.39 -18.49
N MET A 34 -7.27 -20.41 -18.68
CA MET A 34 -6.58 -19.79 -17.54
C MET A 34 -7.53 -18.98 -16.66
N THR A 35 -8.54 -18.34 -17.25
CA THR A 35 -9.61 -17.65 -16.53
C THR A 35 -10.33 -18.63 -15.61
N ASP A 36 -10.82 -19.76 -16.15
CA ASP A 36 -11.57 -20.76 -15.38
C ASP A 36 -10.72 -21.35 -14.23
N ARG A 37 -9.44 -21.66 -14.51
CA ARG A 37 -8.52 -22.21 -13.50
C ARG A 37 -8.23 -21.23 -12.37
N VAL A 38 -8.04 -19.95 -12.68
CA VAL A 38 -7.78 -18.92 -11.67
C VAL A 38 -9.04 -18.62 -10.87
N GLU A 39 -10.21 -18.56 -11.51
CA GLU A 39 -11.50 -18.40 -10.83
C GLU A 39 -11.71 -19.50 -9.79
N GLU A 40 -11.59 -20.77 -10.20
CA GLU A 40 -11.73 -21.91 -9.29
C GLU A 40 -10.72 -21.86 -8.13
N ALA A 41 -9.45 -21.55 -8.41
CA ALA A 41 -8.42 -21.45 -7.38
C ALA A 41 -8.73 -20.34 -6.35
N VAL A 42 -9.31 -19.21 -6.78
CA VAL A 42 -9.76 -18.11 -5.91
C VAL A 42 -10.98 -18.52 -5.09
N LEU A 43 -11.96 -19.20 -5.69
CA LEU A 43 -13.15 -19.69 -4.99
C LEU A 43 -12.77 -20.67 -3.87
N GLN A 44 -11.84 -21.59 -4.14
CA GLN A 44 -11.31 -22.49 -3.12
C GLN A 44 -10.57 -21.73 -1.99
N GLU A 45 -9.92 -20.60 -2.29
CA GLU A 45 -9.32 -19.75 -1.26
C GLU A 45 -10.40 -19.08 -0.39
N PHE A 46 -11.53 -18.68 -0.98
CA PHE A 46 -12.66 -18.17 -0.22
C PHE A 46 -13.25 -19.21 0.72
N GLU A 47 -13.36 -20.47 0.30
CA GLU A 47 -13.78 -21.57 1.18
C GLU A 47 -12.80 -21.74 2.34
N ARG A 48 -11.48 -21.75 2.06
CA ARG A 48 -10.45 -21.82 3.11
C ARG A 48 -10.55 -20.67 4.12
N LEU A 49 -10.89 -19.46 3.68
CA LEU A 49 -11.14 -18.32 4.56
C LEU A 49 -12.45 -18.48 5.35
N SER A 50 -13.52 -18.94 4.69
CA SER A 50 -14.83 -19.19 5.31
C SER A 50 -14.71 -20.18 6.47
N ASP A 51 -14.01 -21.30 6.27
CA ASP A 51 -13.76 -22.33 7.30
C ASP A 51 -13.01 -21.81 8.53
N ARG A 52 -12.34 -20.66 8.41
CA ARG A 52 -11.58 -20.00 9.48
C ARG A 52 -12.37 -18.86 10.14
N GLY A 53 -13.69 -18.82 9.96
CA GLY A 53 -14.53 -17.74 10.50
C GLY A 53 -14.47 -16.47 9.62
N GLY A 54 -14.27 -16.65 8.33
CA GLY A 54 -14.11 -15.56 7.37
C GLY A 54 -12.79 -14.81 7.53
N VAL A 55 -12.70 -13.63 6.91
CA VAL A 55 -11.46 -12.84 6.86
C VAL A 55 -10.96 -12.46 8.26
N LEU A 56 -11.86 -12.05 9.16
CA LEU A 56 -11.49 -11.62 10.51
C LEU A 56 -10.96 -12.80 11.34
N GLY A 57 -11.60 -13.96 11.32
CA GLY A 57 -11.09 -15.14 12.03
C GLY A 57 -9.78 -15.68 11.44
N ALA A 58 -9.62 -15.61 10.11
CA ALA A 58 -8.35 -15.91 9.45
C ALA A 58 -7.23 -14.94 9.87
N MET A 59 -7.54 -13.66 10.08
CA MET A 59 -6.59 -12.66 10.58
C MET A 59 -6.15 -12.93 12.03
N GLU A 60 -7.06 -13.42 12.88
CA GLU A 60 -6.72 -13.81 14.26
C GLU A 60 -5.71 -14.95 14.31
N THR A 61 -5.80 -15.90 13.36
CA THR A 61 -4.87 -17.02 13.21
C THR A 61 -3.66 -16.70 12.32
N LEU A 62 -3.52 -15.44 11.87
CA LEU A 62 -2.45 -14.98 10.98
C LEU A 62 -2.36 -15.73 9.64
N TYR A 63 -3.46 -16.34 9.18
CA TYR A 63 -3.45 -17.19 7.99
C TYR A 63 -2.91 -16.49 6.74
N GLN A 64 -3.45 -15.32 6.40
CA GLN A 64 -3.03 -14.56 5.21
C GLN A 64 -1.56 -14.12 5.34
N ARG A 65 -1.15 -13.69 6.54
CA ARG A 65 0.22 -13.24 6.80
C ARG A 65 1.23 -14.39 6.67
N GLY A 66 0.91 -15.55 7.25
CA GLY A 66 1.73 -16.76 7.14
C GLY A 66 1.86 -17.19 5.68
N LYS A 67 0.74 -17.26 4.95
CA LYS A 67 0.74 -17.66 3.55
C LYS A 67 1.58 -16.74 2.66
N ILE A 68 1.45 -15.41 2.83
CA ILE A 68 2.28 -14.43 2.11
C ILE A 68 3.77 -14.62 2.43
N GLN A 69 4.10 -14.89 3.69
CA GLN A 69 5.47 -15.13 4.11
C GLN A 69 6.05 -16.40 3.50
N ASP A 70 5.28 -17.49 3.50
CA ASP A 70 5.68 -18.77 2.90
C ASP A 70 5.90 -18.64 1.39
N GLU A 71 4.97 -17.99 0.67
CA GLU A 71 5.09 -17.72 -0.76
C GLU A 71 6.29 -16.80 -1.07
N SER A 72 6.55 -15.80 -0.22
CA SER A 72 7.72 -14.93 -0.34
C SER A 72 9.03 -15.71 -0.14
N LEU A 73 9.09 -16.61 0.83
CA LEU A 73 10.27 -17.45 1.07
C LEU A 73 10.49 -18.43 -0.07
N HIS A 74 9.41 -19.00 -0.62
CA HIS A 74 9.48 -19.87 -1.78
C HIS A 74 10.04 -19.13 -3.01
N TYR A 75 9.49 -17.95 -3.32
CA TYR A 75 9.99 -17.10 -4.40
C TYR A 75 11.47 -16.75 -4.23
N GLU A 76 11.87 -16.27 -3.05
CA GLU A 76 13.27 -15.91 -2.80
C GLU A 76 14.17 -17.15 -2.88
N SER A 77 13.72 -18.32 -2.42
CA SER A 77 14.49 -19.57 -2.53
C SER A 77 14.73 -19.93 -4.00
N MET A 78 13.70 -19.89 -4.86
CA MET A 78 13.84 -20.16 -6.29
C MET A 78 14.73 -19.13 -7.01
N LYS A 79 14.65 -17.86 -6.60
CA LYS A 79 15.50 -16.79 -7.11
C LYS A 79 16.97 -17.01 -6.75
N HIS A 80 17.28 -17.43 -5.52
CA HIS A 80 18.66 -17.69 -5.10
C HIS A 80 19.22 -19.00 -5.66
N SER A 81 18.39 -20.04 -5.78
CA SER A 81 18.80 -21.32 -6.39
C SER A 81 19.01 -21.21 -7.90
N GLY A 82 18.36 -20.24 -8.55
CA GLY A 82 18.38 -20.05 -10.00
C GLY A 82 17.29 -20.82 -10.74
N GLU A 83 16.43 -21.56 -10.03
CA GLU A 83 15.25 -22.23 -10.60
C GLU A 83 14.29 -21.23 -11.25
N LEU A 84 14.17 -20.02 -10.67
CA LEU A 84 13.49 -18.89 -11.28
C LEU A 84 14.51 -17.98 -11.97
N PRO A 85 14.59 -17.98 -13.32
CA PRO A 85 15.57 -17.17 -14.04
C PRO A 85 15.20 -15.68 -13.98
N ILE A 86 16.11 -14.86 -13.46
CA ILE A 86 16.02 -13.40 -13.42
C ILE A 86 17.22 -12.80 -14.15
N VAL A 87 16.95 -12.28 -15.35
CA VAL A 87 17.96 -11.68 -16.24
C VAL A 87 18.63 -10.48 -15.57
N GLY A 88 19.96 -10.50 -15.52
CA GLY A 88 20.77 -9.46 -14.90
C GLY A 88 20.90 -9.59 -13.38
N VAL A 89 20.28 -10.61 -12.76
CA VAL A 89 20.37 -10.87 -11.32
C VAL A 89 21.02 -12.22 -11.03
N ASN A 90 20.43 -13.35 -11.46
CA ASN A 90 20.99 -14.69 -11.24
C ASN A 90 21.41 -15.41 -12.53
N THR A 91 21.00 -14.89 -13.68
CA THR A 91 21.39 -15.38 -15.01
C THR A 91 21.68 -14.20 -15.94
N PHE A 92 22.50 -14.43 -16.98
CA PHE A 92 22.95 -13.39 -17.91
C PHE A 92 23.57 -12.17 -17.21
N GLN A 93 24.37 -12.40 -16.17
CA GLN A 93 25.08 -11.34 -15.47
C GLN A 93 26.21 -10.77 -16.35
N ALA A 94 26.34 -9.44 -16.39
CA ALA A 94 27.43 -8.79 -17.09
C ALA A 94 28.75 -8.96 -16.29
N PRO A 95 29.85 -9.45 -16.90
CA PRO A 95 31.13 -9.69 -16.19
C PRO A 95 31.70 -8.45 -15.49
N GLU A 96 31.43 -7.25 -16.00
CA GLU A 96 31.95 -5.97 -15.51
C GLU A 96 31.05 -5.31 -14.44
N ALA A 97 29.79 -5.74 -14.31
CA ALA A 97 28.81 -5.10 -13.43
C ALA A 97 29.02 -5.40 -11.93
N VAL A 98 29.80 -6.42 -11.59
CA VAL A 98 30.14 -6.77 -10.19
C VAL A 98 31.21 -5.82 -9.63
N ALA A 99 31.99 -5.15 -10.49
CA ALA A 99 33.13 -4.32 -10.10
C ALA A 99 32.88 -2.80 -10.19
N ALA A 100 31.88 -2.36 -10.97
CA ALA A 100 31.52 -0.95 -11.06
C ALA A 100 30.52 -0.59 -9.96
N ALA A 101 30.94 0.24 -8.99
CA ALA A 101 29.99 0.94 -8.14
C ALA A 101 28.98 1.65 -9.06
N PRO A 102 27.66 1.48 -8.87
CA PRO A 102 26.68 2.15 -9.71
C PRO A 102 26.97 3.64 -9.70
N GLU A 103 26.95 4.29 -10.87
CA GLU A 103 27.11 5.74 -10.92
C GLU A 103 26.15 6.40 -9.93
N PRO A 104 26.60 7.43 -9.18
CA PRO A 104 25.79 8.06 -8.16
C PRO A 104 24.50 8.58 -8.79
N THR A 105 23.42 7.80 -8.60
CA THR A 105 22.10 8.15 -9.10
C THR A 105 21.56 9.23 -8.18
N GLU A 106 21.03 10.30 -8.75
CA GLU A 106 20.40 11.36 -7.98
C GLU A 106 19.22 10.78 -7.18
N LEU A 107 19.38 10.77 -5.86
CA LEU A 107 18.35 10.29 -4.95
C LEU A 107 17.49 11.47 -4.51
N MET A 108 16.21 11.40 -4.84
CA MET A 108 15.25 12.40 -4.39
C MET A 108 15.00 12.22 -2.89
N ARG A 109 15.46 13.18 -2.09
CA ARG A 109 15.28 13.24 -0.63
C ARG A 109 14.70 14.60 -0.25
N SER A 110 13.95 14.64 0.85
CA SER A 110 13.50 15.90 1.45
C SER A 110 14.70 16.74 1.93
N SER A 111 14.70 18.03 1.62
CA SER A 111 15.68 18.99 2.13
C SER A 111 15.43 19.36 3.60
N VAL A 112 16.42 19.96 4.25
CA VAL A 112 16.27 20.50 5.62
C VAL A 112 15.26 21.65 5.63
N ALA A 113 15.33 22.54 4.64
CA ALA A 113 14.41 23.67 4.50
C ALA A 113 12.93 23.23 4.40
N GLU A 114 12.64 22.13 3.69
CA GLU A 114 11.29 21.58 3.63
C GLU A 114 10.81 21.07 5.01
N LYS A 115 11.68 20.44 5.79
CA LYS A 115 11.34 19.97 7.14
C LYS A 115 11.05 21.16 8.07
N ASP A 116 11.92 22.17 8.05
CA ASP A 116 11.77 23.38 8.86
C ASP A 116 10.50 24.15 8.50
N ALA A 117 10.18 24.23 7.20
CA ALA A 117 8.94 24.83 6.72
C ALA A 117 7.70 24.06 7.23
N ARG A 118 7.74 22.73 7.29
CA ARG A 118 6.64 21.91 7.83
C ARG A 118 6.46 22.10 9.33
N LEU A 119 7.56 22.12 10.10
CA LEU A 119 7.51 22.37 11.53
C LEU A 119 6.95 23.75 11.85
N SER A 120 7.42 24.78 11.13
CA SER A 120 6.94 26.15 11.29
C SER A 120 5.45 26.29 10.94
N SER A 121 5.01 25.66 9.84
CA SER A 121 3.61 25.65 9.44
C SER A 121 2.71 24.95 10.46
N LEU A 122 3.17 23.83 11.03
CA LEU A 122 2.45 23.11 12.07
C LEU A 122 2.32 23.94 13.35
N ALA A 123 3.41 24.56 13.81
CA ALA A 123 3.40 25.41 14.99
C ALA A 123 2.46 26.62 14.82
N ALA A 124 2.48 27.25 13.63
CA ALA A 124 1.59 28.36 13.30
C ALA A 124 0.11 27.92 13.30
N PHE A 125 -0.20 26.76 12.68
CA PHE A 125 -1.56 26.20 12.66
C PHE A 125 -2.08 25.91 14.07
N GLN A 126 -1.27 25.25 14.91
CA GLN A 126 -1.63 24.94 16.29
C GLN A 126 -1.81 26.20 17.16
N SER A 127 -0.98 27.23 16.94
CA SER A 127 -1.11 28.50 17.65
C SER A 127 -2.39 29.23 17.26
N CYS A 128 -2.73 29.23 15.96
CA CYS A 128 -3.92 29.89 15.41
C CYS A 128 -5.23 29.36 16.01
N TRP A 129 -5.31 28.04 16.23
CA TRP A 129 -6.53 27.35 16.67
C TRP A 129 -6.47 26.84 18.11
N SER A 130 -5.57 27.42 18.92
CA SER A 130 -5.27 26.93 20.27
C SER A 130 -6.49 26.92 21.21
N LEU A 131 -7.48 27.79 20.98
CA LEU A 131 -8.69 27.88 21.80
C LEU A 131 -9.77 26.87 21.37
N GLU A 132 -9.84 26.59 20.08
CA GLU A 132 -10.87 25.74 19.45
C GLU A 132 -10.47 24.26 19.39
N THR A 133 -9.17 23.98 19.43
CA THR A 133 -8.62 22.63 19.29
C THR A 133 -9.15 21.68 20.35
N GLU A 134 -8.96 22.00 21.64
CA GLU A 134 -9.33 21.10 22.74
C GLU A 134 -10.84 20.80 22.76
N PRO A 135 -11.74 21.80 22.63
CA PRO A 135 -13.17 21.54 22.48
C PRO A 135 -13.53 20.63 21.30
N ALA A 136 -12.86 20.76 20.16
CA ALA A 136 -13.09 19.92 18.99
C ALA A 136 -12.63 18.47 19.24
N LEU A 137 -11.45 18.29 19.83
CA LEU A 137 -10.94 16.96 20.18
C LEU A 137 -11.83 16.26 21.22
N GLU A 138 -12.39 16.99 22.19
CA GLU A 138 -13.35 16.45 23.15
C GLU A 138 -14.67 16.02 22.51
N ARG A 139 -15.18 16.78 21.53
CA ARG A 139 -16.36 16.37 20.75
C ARG A 139 -16.07 15.11 19.96
N LEU A 140 -14.93 15.05 19.26
CA LEU A 140 -14.50 13.86 18.52
C LEU A 140 -14.43 12.61 19.41
N LYS A 141 -13.80 12.73 20.59
CA LYS A 141 -13.75 11.64 21.57
C LYS A 141 -15.15 11.21 22.03
N ARG A 142 -16.05 12.17 22.29
CA ARG A 142 -17.43 11.88 22.70
C ARG A 142 -18.20 11.16 21.61
N VAL A 143 -18.10 11.60 20.35
CA VAL A 143 -18.76 10.96 19.20
C VAL A 143 -18.26 9.53 19.04
N ALA A 144 -16.94 9.31 19.15
CA ALA A 144 -16.36 7.97 19.09
C ALA A 144 -16.84 7.05 20.23
N LEU A 145 -16.96 7.56 21.46
CA LEU A 145 -17.44 6.79 22.61
C LEU A 145 -18.96 6.54 22.57
N ALA A 146 -19.72 7.41 21.90
CA ALA A 146 -21.17 7.30 21.75
C ALA A 146 -21.59 6.47 20.53
N ASP A 147 -20.65 5.79 19.87
CA ASP A 147 -20.88 5.02 18.63
C ASP A 147 -21.52 5.87 17.51
N GLY A 148 -21.16 7.16 17.46
CA GLY A 148 -21.62 8.11 16.45
C GLY A 148 -20.77 8.10 15.18
N ASN A 149 -21.17 8.89 14.18
CA ASN A 149 -20.42 9.03 12.94
C ASN A 149 -19.13 9.84 13.14
N VAL A 150 -18.03 9.15 13.40
CA VAL A 150 -16.71 9.78 13.62
C VAL A 150 -16.25 10.58 12.41
N PHE A 151 -16.56 10.14 11.18
CA PHE A 151 -16.14 10.85 9.96
C PHE A 151 -16.83 12.20 9.81
N GLU A 152 -18.09 12.32 10.24
CA GLU A 152 -18.82 13.59 10.25
C GLU A 152 -18.17 14.61 11.18
N GLU A 153 -17.84 14.23 12.43
CA GLU A 153 -17.14 15.12 13.36
C GLU A 153 -15.69 15.42 12.91
N LEU A 154 -15.06 14.51 12.16
CA LEU A 154 -13.74 14.78 11.57
C LEU A 154 -13.78 15.93 10.57
N MET A 155 -14.87 16.14 9.81
CA MET A 155 -15.00 17.27 8.88
C MET A 155 -14.91 18.63 9.59
N GLU A 156 -15.35 18.71 10.84
CA GLU A 156 -15.20 19.89 11.69
C GLU A 156 -13.85 19.92 12.40
N THR A 157 -13.41 18.78 12.94
CA THR A 157 -12.19 18.70 13.76
C THR A 157 -10.93 19.03 12.96
N VAL A 158 -10.83 18.61 11.69
CA VAL A 158 -9.65 18.88 10.84
C VAL A 158 -9.44 20.36 10.51
N GLN A 159 -10.46 21.20 10.69
CA GLN A 159 -10.34 22.64 10.45
C GLN A 159 -9.47 23.32 11.52
N VAL A 160 -9.41 22.74 12.72
CA VAL A 160 -8.79 23.34 13.90
C VAL A 160 -7.71 22.46 14.57
N ALA A 161 -7.69 21.16 14.29
CA ALA A 161 -6.74 20.22 14.89
C ALA A 161 -5.86 19.54 13.84
N SER A 162 -4.58 19.34 14.17
CA SER A 162 -3.61 18.66 13.30
C SER A 162 -3.79 17.13 13.30
N LEU A 163 -3.24 16.45 12.30
CA LEU A 163 -3.28 14.98 12.17
C LEU A 163 -2.79 14.26 13.45
N GLY A 164 -1.69 14.76 14.05
CA GLY A 164 -1.12 14.18 15.28
C GLY A 164 -2.08 14.31 16.46
N GLN A 165 -2.63 15.51 16.68
CA GLN A 165 -3.60 15.78 17.76
C GLN A 165 -4.85 14.91 17.64
N ILE A 166 -5.40 14.78 16.42
CA ILE A 166 -6.55 13.92 16.14
C ILE A 166 -6.24 12.46 16.43
N THR A 167 -5.09 11.98 15.95
CA THR A 167 -4.66 10.59 16.13
C THR A 167 -4.47 10.25 17.62
N GLU A 168 -3.84 11.14 18.38
CA GLU A 168 -3.65 10.96 19.83
C GLU A 168 -4.97 10.96 20.59
N ALA A 169 -5.89 11.86 20.23
CA ALA A 169 -7.24 11.89 20.82
C ALA A 169 -8.00 10.58 20.55
N LEU A 170 -7.95 10.05 19.32
CA LEU A 170 -8.58 8.78 18.97
C LEU A 170 -7.87 7.59 19.64
N PHE A 171 -6.55 7.62 19.83
CA PHE A 171 -5.86 6.57 20.60
C PHE A 171 -6.29 6.50 22.06
N ALA A 172 -6.66 7.62 22.67
CA ALA A 172 -7.12 7.65 24.05
C ALA A 172 -8.47 6.93 24.25
N VAL A 173 -9.32 6.87 23.20
CA VAL A 173 -10.67 6.27 23.28
C VAL A 173 -10.83 4.96 22.50
N GLY A 174 -10.10 4.80 21.38
CA GLY A 174 -10.17 3.64 20.49
C GLY A 174 -8.99 2.67 20.60
N GLY A 175 -8.00 2.98 21.43
CA GLY A 175 -6.79 2.18 21.60
C GLY A 175 -5.82 2.29 20.43
N ARG A 176 -4.73 1.52 20.50
CA ARG A 176 -3.68 1.46 19.47
C ARG A 176 -3.65 0.08 18.86
N TYR A 177 -3.40 0.00 17.56
CA TYR A 177 -3.18 -1.28 16.89
C TYR A 177 -2.04 -2.04 17.57
N ARG A 178 -2.32 -3.27 18.01
CA ARG A 178 -1.33 -4.18 18.56
C ARG A 178 -0.87 -5.10 17.44
N ARG A 179 0.44 -5.16 17.19
CA ARG A 179 1.00 -6.14 16.26
C ARG A 179 0.71 -7.54 16.80
N SER A 180 -0.06 -8.34 16.08
CA SER A 180 -0.07 -9.79 16.26
C SER A 180 1.30 -10.32 15.84
N MET A 181 1.97 -11.02 16.77
CA MET A 181 3.18 -11.80 16.49
C MET A 181 2.74 -13.18 16.02
#